data_AF-A0A6G3X7B6-F1
#
_entry.id   AF-A0A6G3X7B6-F1
#
_cell.length_a   1.000
_cell.length_b   1.000
_cell.length_c   1.000
_cell.angle_alpha   90.00
_cell.angle_beta   90.00
_cell.angle_gamma   90.00
#
_symmetry.space_group_name_H-M   'P 1'
#
loop_
_entity.id
_entity.type
_entity.pdbx_description
1 polymer ?
#
loop_
_entity_poly.entity_id
_entity_poly.type
_entity_poly.pdbx_seq_one_letter_code
_entity_poly.pdbx_strand_id
1 'polypeptide(L)' 'LPFERLVDALAPQRSLSRHPLFQVALIHQNAPHRTHRFGPGTAEVELVETRAAKFDLTLAVVEDPGTDGLRAALN' A
#
# COMPACT_ATOMS: atom_id res chain seq x y z
N LEU A 1 6.05 -0.87 -17.64
CA LEU A 1 7.48 -0.51 -17.49
C LEU A 1 7.90 -0.90 -16.07
N PRO A 2 8.95 -1.71 -15.88
CA PRO A 2 9.47 -2.03 -14.56
C PRO A 2 10.08 -0.80 -13.87
N PHE A 3 9.92 -0.69 -12.56
CA PHE A 3 10.47 0.42 -11.78
C PHE A 3 12.00 0.50 -11.89
N GLU A 4 12.66 -0.65 -11.93
CA GLU A 4 14.11 -0.79 -12.04
C GLU A 4 14.64 -0.17 -13.33
N ARG A 5 13.91 -0.33 -14.44
CA ARG A 5 14.27 0.29 -15.73
C ARG A 5 14.19 1.81 -15.68
N LEU A 6 13.27 2.38 -14.89
CA LEU A 6 13.17 3.82 -14.69
C LEU A 6 14.31 4.34 -13.83
N VAL A 7 14.68 3.63 -12.77
CA VAL A 7 15.84 3.97 -11.92
C VAL A 7 17.13 3.94 -12.75
N ASP A 8 17.31 2.92 -13.59
CA ASP A 8 18.48 2.81 -14.47
C ASP A 8 18.57 3.97 -15.48
N ALA A 9 17.44 4.35 -16.08
CA ALA A 9 17.39 5.41 -17.08
C ALA A 9 17.62 6.81 -16.48
N LEU A 10 17.10 7.07 -15.28
CA LEU A 10 17.23 8.37 -14.61
C LEU A 10 18.51 8.52 -13.79
N ALA A 11 19.16 7.40 -13.44
CA ALA A 11 20.41 7.34 -12.67
C ALA A 11 20.46 8.34 -11.47
N PRO A 12 19.47 8.31 -10.56
CA PRO A 12 19.45 9.23 -9.43
C PRO A 12 20.64 9.00 -8.49
N GLN A 13 21.01 10.03 -7.71
CA GLN A 13 22.05 9.89 -6.69
C GLN A 13 21.67 8.81 -5.68
N ARG A 14 22.55 7.83 -5.49
CA ARG A 14 22.31 6.71 -4.57
C ARG A 14 22.42 7.18 -3.12
N SER A 15 21.47 6.73 -2.30
CA SER A 15 21.46 6.92 -0.85
C SER A 15 21.13 5.60 -0.17
N LEU A 16 21.76 5.32 0.97
CA LEU A 16 21.41 4.17 1.82
C LEU A 16 20.21 4.48 2.74
N SER A 17 19.81 5.74 2.83
CA SER A 17 18.77 6.22 3.76
C SER A 17 17.50 6.68 3.04
N ARG A 18 17.45 6.61 1.70
CA ARG A 18 16.32 7.10 0.91
C ARG A 18 16.04 6.20 -0.28
N HIS A 19 14.77 6.09 -0.62
CA HIS A 19 14.31 5.47 -1.85
C HIS A 19 14.64 6.33 -3.09
N PRO A 20 14.94 5.70 -4.24
CA PRO A 20 15.61 6.37 -5.37
C PRO A 20 14.76 7.41 -6.10
N LEU A 21 13.43 7.26 -6.12
CA LEU A 21 12.54 8.14 -6.90
C LEU A 21 11.41 8.79 -6.11
N PHE A 22 11.00 8.21 -4.98
CA PHE A 22 9.94 8.73 -4.11
C PHE A 22 10.18 8.22 -2.69
N GLN A 23 9.58 8.88 -1.69
CA GLN A 23 9.73 8.51 -0.28
C GLN A 23 8.40 8.19 0.40
N VAL A 24 7.28 8.62 -0.21
CA VAL A 24 5.92 8.41 0.31
C VAL A 24 5.15 7.57 -0.68
N ALA A 25 4.53 6.49 -0.19
CA ALA A 25 3.65 5.65 -0.98
C ALA A 25 2.18 5.89 -0.58
N LEU A 26 1.31 5.99 -1.58
CA LEU A 26 -0.14 5.94 -1.42
C LEU A 26 -0.64 4.65 -2.04
N ILE A 27 -1.35 3.85 -1.26
CA ILE A 27 -1.97 2.61 -1.72
C ILE A 27 -3.48 2.77 -1.54
N HIS A 28 -4.22 2.74 -2.64
CA HIS A 28 -5.67 2.76 -2.62
C HIS A 28 -6.20 1.40 -3.05
N GLN A 29 -6.85 0.68 -2.14
CA GLN A 29 -7.54 -0.57 -2.44
C GLN A 29 -9.04 -0.30 -2.59
N ASN A 30 -9.45 -0.08 -3.84
CA ASN A 30 -10.84 0.12 -4.25
C ASN A 30 -11.49 -1.17 -4.79
N ALA A 31 -10.90 -2.33 -4.49
CA ALA A 31 -11.53 -3.59 -4.84
C ALA A 31 -12.79 -3.76 -3.97
N PRO A 32 -13.91 -4.25 -4.53
CA PRO A 32 -15.13 -4.46 -3.76
C PRO A 32 -14.83 -5.33 -2.53
N HIS A 33 -15.29 -4.91 -1.36
CA HIS A 33 -15.11 -5.68 -0.13
C HIS A 33 -15.76 -7.05 -0.30
N ARG A 34 -14.93 -8.11 -0.37
CA ARG A 34 -15.40 -9.49 -0.53
C ARG A 34 -15.18 -10.21 0.78
N THR A 35 -16.26 -10.63 1.40
CA THR A 35 -16.20 -11.71 2.38
C THR A 35 -15.74 -12.97 1.65
N HIS A 36 -14.52 -13.40 1.90
CA HIS A 36 -13.95 -14.57 1.26
C HIS A 36 -14.41 -15.83 1.99
N ARG A 37 -14.84 -16.85 1.24
CA ARG A 37 -15.18 -18.15 1.85
C ARG A 37 -13.90 -18.77 2.39
N PHE A 38 -13.91 -19.19 3.65
CA PHE A 38 -12.77 -19.82 4.30
C PHE A 38 -13.23 -21.09 5.03
N GLY A 39 -13.19 -22.21 4.31
CA GLY A 39 -13.75 -23.48 4.79
C GLY A 39 -15.26 -23.34 5.09
N PRO A 40 -15.74 -23.76 6.29
CA PRO A 40 -17.13 -23.57 6.70
C PRO A 40 -17.46 -22.13 7.12
N GLY A 41 -16.47 -21.25 7.23
CA GLY A 41 -16.62 -19.86 7.67
C GLY A 41 -16.29 -18.83 6.59
N THR A 42 -16.07 -17.61 7.06
CA THR A 42 -15.76 -16.44 6.23
C THR A 42 -14.52 -15.72 6.73
N ALA A 43 -13.77 -15.09 5.82
CA ALA A 43 -12.63 -14.25 6.11
C ALA A 43 -12.85 -12.85 5.54
N GLU A 44 -12.37 -11.86 6.28
CA GLU A 44 -12.41 -10.44 5.90
C GLU A 44 -10.99 -9.88 5.93
N VAL A 45 -10.76 -8.86 5.11
CA VAL A 45 -9.47 -8.19 5.04
C VAL A 45 -9.47 -7.08 6.09
N GLU A 46 -8.56 -7.19 7.05
CA GLU A 46 -8.37 -6.16 8.07
C GLU A 46 -7.12 -5.32 7.74
N LEU A 47 -7.23 -4.01 7.89
CA LEU A 47 -6.09 -3.11 7.84
C LEU A 47 -5.28 -3.25 9.13
N VAL A 48 -4.07 -3.80 9.03
CA VAL A 48 -3.17 -3.99 10.17
C VAL A 48 -1.96 -3.08 10.01
N GLU A 49 -1.62 -2.33 11.06
CA GLU A 49 -0.36 -1.59 11.13
C GLU A 49 0.83 -2.55 11.10
N THR A 50 1.77 -2.30 10.19
CA THR A 50 3.00 -3.07 10.11
C THR A 50 4.10 -2.28 10.81
N ARG A 51 4.70 -2.83 11.87
CA ARG A 51 5.80 -2.20 12.62
C ARG A 51 7.11 -1.98 11.83
N ALA A 52 7.09 -2.24 10.52
CA ALA A 52 8.20 -2.03 9.61
C ALA A 52 7.72 -1.20 8.43
N ALA A 53 8.32 -0.01 8.26
CA ALA A 53 8.06 0.86 7.13
C ALA A 53 9.06 0.55 6.01
N LYS A 54 8.54 0.16 4.83
CA LYS A 54 9.38 -0.04 3.64
C LYS A 54 9.76 1.29 2.99
N PHE A 55 9.01 2.34 3.22
CA PHE A 55 9.24 3.71 2.75
C PHE A 55 9.22 4.65 3.95
N ASP A 56 9.58 5.91 3.77
CA ASP A 56 9.56 6.90 4.87
C ASP A 56 8.12 7.09 5.40
N LEU A 57 7.11 6.93 4.53
CA LEU A 57 5.70 6.90 4.90
C LEU A 57 4.90 6.04 3.92
N THR A 58 3.98 5.23 4.43
CA THR A 58 2.95 4.60 3.59
C THR A 58 1.56 4.95 4.10
N LEU A 59 0.74 5.55 3.24
CA LEU A 59 -0.69 5.77 3.47
C LEU A 59 -1.48 4.69 2.72
N ALA A 60 -2.09 3.77 3.46
CA ALA A 60 -2.98 2.76 2.92
C ALA A 60 -4.43 3.20 3.10
N VAL A 61 -5.21 3.20 2.03
CA VAL A 61 -6.61 3.64 1.99
C VAL A 61 -7.47 2.50 1.44
N VAL A 62 -8.60 2.24 2.08
CA VAL A 62 -9.64 1.31 1.64
C VAL A 62 -10.99 2.03 1.61
N GLU A 63 -11.89 1.57 0.75
CA GLU A 63 -13.29 2.02 0.77
C GLU A 63 -14.01 1.46 2.00
N ASP A 64 -14.85 2.28 2.64
CA ASP A 64 -15.70 1.86 3.76
C ASP A 64 -16.98 1.17 3.22
N PRO A 65 -17.16 -0.14 3.44
CA PRO A 65 -18.21 -0.92 2.79
C PRO A 65 -19.61 -0.35 2.99
N GLY A 66 -20.35 -0.18 1.89
CA GLY A 66 -21.74 0.28 1.93
C GLY A 66 -21.91 1.80 2.12
N THR A 67 -20.82 2.56 2.03
CA THR A 67 -20.81 4.03 2.07
C THR A 67 -19.89 4.60 0.98
N ASP A 68 -19.95 5.92 0.76
CA ASP A 68 -18.95 6.64 -0.06
C ASP A 68 -17.70 7.06 0.76
N GLY A 69 -17.51 6.45 1.94
CA GLY A 69 -16.44 6.77 2.89
C GLY A 69 -15.12 6.07 2.58
N LEU A 70 -14.03 6.61 3.13
CA LEU A 70 -12.68 6.04 3.06
C LEU A 70 -12.12 5.81 4.46
N ARG A 71 -11.47 4.67 4.67
CA ARG A 71 -10.67 4.38 5.87
C ARG A 71 -9.20 4.36 5.49
N ALA A 72 -8.34 4.84 6.38
CA ALA A 72 -6.91 4.90 6.12
C ALA A 72 -6.06 4.57 7.34
N ALA A 73 -4.86 4.03 7.07
CA ALA A 73 -3.84 3.74 8.07
C ALA A 73 -2.47 4.25 7.61
N LEU A 74 -1.64 4.66 8.58
CA LEU A 74 -0.27 5.12 8.37
C LEU A 74 0.71 4.08 8.93
N ASN A 75 1.78 3.82 8.18
CA ASN A 75 2.97 3.11 8.66
C ASN A 75 4.22 3.93 8.35
#